data_AF-A0AAV5VQB3-F1
#
_entry.id   AF-A0AAV5VQB3-F1
#
_cell.length_a   1.000
_cell.length_b   1.000
_cell.length_c   1.000
_cell.angle_alpha   90.00
_cell.angle_beta   90.00
_cell.angle_gamma   90.00
#
_symmetry.space_group_name_H-M   'P 1'
#
loop_
_entity.id
_entity.type
_entity.pdbx_description
1 polymer ?
#
loop_
_entity_poly.entity_id
_entity_poly.type
_entity_poly.pdbx_seq_one_letter_code
_entity_poly.pdbx_strand_id
1 'polypeptide(L)'
;GLIERSGEPGPNVFFYRIFEVEQAAARALDYTLAKDDLNELIERDTARVFHVREWPEGHSVANLTRWLQEPESSGLFYNMPVTLKERKWWEFQFVGLRTVPLFDEHFPYRLDNNLQLRWEICRAGYAMHAINHLFVYHTLDERRGNKDDLAAKTLVKEANKPIYAEALYGFKRRMDRLYPSTKEVCPTLDHKVKLNKHSG
;
A
#
# COMPACT_ATOMS: atom_id res chain seq x y z
N GLY A 1 -4.40 -32.72 5.19
CA GLY A 1 -5.84 -32.49 5.11
C GLY A 1 -6.09 -31.04 5.46
N LEU A 2 -6.57 -30.25 4.50
CA LEU A 2 -6.94 -28.86 4.73
C LEU A 2 -8.39 -28.86 5.23
N ILE A 3 -8.57 -28.49 6.49
CA ILE A 3 -9.88 -28.24 7.06
C ILE A 3 -10.39 -26.95 6.41
N GLU A 4 -11.46 -27.06 5.64
CA GLU A 4 -12.28 -25.91 5.25
C GLU A 4 -12.80 -25.25 6.53
N ARG A 5 -12.19 -24.12 6.91
CA ARG A 5 -12.68 -23.27 8.00
C ARG A 5 -13.79 -22.37 7.46
N SER A 6 -14.95 -22.95 7.17
CA SER A 6 -16.15 -22.18 6.91
C SER A 6 -16.62 -21.56 8.23
N GLY A 7 -16.44 -20.25 8.38
CA GLY A 7 -16.98 -19.47 9.50
C GLY A 7 -15.96 -18.88 10.48
N GLU A 8 -14.65 -19.09 10.31
CA GLU A 8 -13.67 -18.30 11.05
C GLU A 8 -13.34 -17.00 10.31
N PRO A 9 -13.21 -15.86 11.02
CA PRO A 9 -12.69 -14.63 10.43
C PRO A 9 -11.35 -14.92 9.75
N GLY A 10 -11.20 -14.47 8.50
CA GLY A 10 -9.92 -14.51 7.80
C GLY A 10 -8.81 -13.84 8.64
N PRO A 11 -7.53 -14.16 8.37
CA PRO A 11 -6.43 -13.57 9.11
C PRO A 11 -6.42 -12.03 8.96
N ASN A 12 -5.83 -11.33 9.93
CA ASN A 12 -5.91 -9.87 10.00
C ASN A 12 -4.59 -9.21 9.61
N VAL A 13 -4.68 -8.06 8.93
CA VAL A 13 -3.59 -7.08 8.81
C VAL A 13 -4.05 -5.72 9.30
N PHE A 14 -3.14 -4.99 9.91
CA PHE A 14 -3.41 -3.69 10.52
C PHE A 14 -2.62 -2.62 9.77
N PHE A 15 -3.30 -1.76 9.03
CA PHE A 15 -2.61 -0.74 8.24
C PHE A 15 -2.59 0.61 8.96
N TYR A 16 -1.51 1.35 8.72
CA TYR A 16 -1.30 2.70 9.23
C TYR A 16 -1.10 3.68 8.09
N ARG A 17 -1.32 4.96 8.38
CA ARG A 17 -1.32 6.03 7.39
C ARG A 17 0.03 6.75 7.41
N ILE A 18 0.48 7.22 6.25
CA ILE A 18 1.75 7.95 6.09
C ILE A 18 1.47 9.34 5.56
N PHE A 19 2.11 10.32 6.18
CA PHE A 19 2.01 11.72 5.81
C PHE A 19 3.38 12.33 5.54
N GLU A 20 3.35 13.47 4.88
CA GLU A 20 4.47 14.38 4.73
C GLU A 20 4.14 15.61 5.54
N VAL A 21 5.08 16.07 6.37
CA VAL A 21 4.92 17.27 7.18
C VAL A 21 6.11 18.18 6.92
N GLU A 22 5.89 19.48 6.75
CA GLU A 22 7.00 20.43 6.64
C GLU A 22 7.89 20.39 7.89
N GLN A 23 9.21 20.43 7.69
CA GLN A 23 10.18 20.37 8.79
C GLN A 23 9.93 21.44 9.85
N ALA A 24 9.55 22.66 9.44
CA ALA A 24 9.27 23.76 10.34
C ALA A 24 8.02 23.50 11.20
N ALA A 25 6.96 22.97 10.59
CA ALA A 25 5.72 22.60 11.28
C ALA A 25 5.96 21.46 12.29
N ALA A 26 6.63 20.39 11.87
CA ALA A 26 6.97 19.27 12.76
C ALA A 26 7.84 19.73 13.94
N ARG A 27 8.83 20.61 13.70
CA ARG A 27 9.69 21.16 14.75
C ARG A 27 8.92 22.04 15.75
N ALA A 28 7.92 22.80 15.29
CA ALA A 28 7.10 23.63 16.17
C ALA A 28 6.29 22.80 17.19
N LEU A 29 6.04 21.51 16.88
CA LEU A 29 5.33 20.55 17.71
C LEU A 29 6.28 19.53 18.40
N ASP A 30 7.58 19.82 18.46
CA ASP A 30 8.61 18.91 19.00
C ASP A 30 8.51 17.47 18.44
N TYR A 31 8.21 17.37 17.14
CA TYR A 31 8.03 16.12 16.40
C TYR A 31 6.95 15.16 16.96
N THR A 32 6.08 15.65 17.84
CA THR A 32 5.01 14.88 18.46
C THR A 32 3.67 15.42 17.96
N LEU A 33 3.02 14.66 17.06
CA LEU A 33 1.76 15.06 16.43
C LEU A 33 0.64 14.10 16.84
N ALA A 34 -0.50 14.66 17.24
CA ALA A 34 -1.78 13.96 17.32
C ALA A 34 -2.59 14.11 16.01
N LYS A 35 -3.73 13.42 15.88
CA LYS A 35 -4.61 13.57 14.70
C LYS A 35 -5.14 14.99 14.54
N ASP A 36 -5.42 15.69 15.63
CA ASP A 36 -5.92 17.07 15.59
C ASP A 36 -4.84 18.01 15.01
N ASP A 37 -3.59 17.89 15.48
CA ASP A 37 -2.45 18.62 14.91
C ASP A 37 -2.31 18.34 13.42
N LEU A 38 -2.35 17.06 13.03
CA LEU A 38 -2.24 16.65 11.63
C LEU A 38 -3.39 17.23 10.79
N ASN A 39 -4.61 17.27 11.31
CA ASN A 39 -5.76 17.86 10.61
C ASN A 39 -5.53 19.36 10.38
N GLU A 40 -5.11 20.11 11.41
CA GLU A 40 -4.79 21.53 11.26
C GLU A 40 -3.67 21.79 10.26
N LEU A 41 -2.62 20.96 10.24
CA LEU A 41 -1.51 21.10 9.30
C LEU A 41 -1.95 20.78 7.86
N ILE A 42 -2.84 19.80 7.66
CA ILE A 42 -3.43 19.52 6.35
C ILE A 42 -4.29 20.70 5.87
N GLU A 43 -5.10 21.30 6.74
CA GLU A 43 -5.93 22.47 6.42
C GLU A 43 -5.10 23.69 6.02
N ARG A 44 -3.86 23.80 6.52
CA ARG A 44 -2.90 24.87 6.20
C ARG A 44 -1.96 24.52 5.03
N ASP A 45 -2.13 23.37 4.38
CA ASP A 45 -1.24 22.81 3.33
C ASP A 45 0.22 22.60 3.77
N THR A 46 0.49 22.54 5.08
CA THR A 46 1.83 22.25 5.65
C THR A 46 2.01 20.78 6.03
N ALA A 47 0.96 19.97 5.84
CA ALA A 47 1.02 18.52 5.82
C ALA A 47 0.14 17.94 4.69
N ARG A 48 0.46 16.74 4.23
CA ARG A 48 -0.31 16.03 3.21
C ARG A 48 -0.10 14.53 3.27
N VAL A 49 -0.94 13.78 2.58
CA VAL A 49 -0.73 12.34 2.40
C VAL A 49 0.58 12.09 1.63
N PHE A 50 1.36 11.10 2.10
CA PHE A 50 2.63 10.69 1.52
C PHE A 50 2.59 10.52 0.01
N HIS A 51 3.48 11.17 -0.74
CA HIS A 51 3.61 11.05 -2.20
C HIS A 51 2.30 11.20 -3.00
N VAL A 52 1.27 11.84 -2.43
CA VAL A 52 -0.05 11.93 -3.08
C VAL A 52 -0.02 12.82 -4.31
N ARG A 53 0.93 13.76 -4.40
CA ARG A 53 1.10 14.66 -5.54
C ARG A 53 1.73 13.94 -6.74
N GLU A 54 2.62 12.98 -6.48
CA GLU A 54 3.36 12.20 -7.47
C GLU A 54 2.59 10.97 -7.94
N TRP A 55 1.88 10.30 -7.03
CA TRP A 55 1.12 9.09 -7.34
C TRP A 55 -0.16 8.95 -6.49
N PRO A 56 -1.23 9.71 -6.84
CA PRO A 56 -2.48 9.71 -6.09
C PRO A 56 -3.13 8.32 -5.98
N GLU A 57 -3.09 7.53 -7.05
CA GLU A 57 -3.72 6.20 -7.09
C GLU A 57 -3.07 5.24 -6.08
N GLY A 58 -1.76 5.37 -5.86
CA GLY A 58 -1.04 4.50 -4.96
C GLY A 58 -1.03 4.94 -3.51
N HIS A 59 -1.23 6.23 -3.24
CA HIS A 59 -1.14 6.75 -1.88
C HIS A 59 -2.44 7.33 -1.31
N SER A 60 -3.50 7.46 -2.10
CA SER A 60 -4.79 7.92 -1.60
C SER A 60 -5.28 7.09 -0.41
N VAL A 61 -5.68 7.76 0.67
CA VAL A 61 -6.14 7.10 1.89
C VAL A 61 -7.66 7.10 1.94
N ALA A 62 -8.25 5.91 2.09
CA ALA A 62 -9.71 5.79 2.21
C ALA A 62 -10.23 6.55 3.45
N ASN A 63 -11.31 7.33 3.26
CA ASN A 63 -12.01 8.09 4.30
C ASN A 63 -11.06 8.89 5.23
N LEU A 64 -10.11 9.63 4.65
CA LEU A 64 -9.17 10.46 5.41
C LEU A 64 -9.87 11.46 6.33
N THR A 65 -10.81 12.24 5.80
CA THR A 65 -11.56 13.24 6.58
C THR A 65 -12.24 12.62 7.79
N ARG A 66 -12.95 11.51 7.60
CA ARG A 66 -13.66 10.85 8.69
C ARG A 66 -12.71 10.23 9.73
N TRP A 67 -11.55 9.71 9.30
CA TRP A 67 -10.53 9.21 10.23
C TRP A 67 -9.88 10.33 11.05
N LEU A 68 -9.59 11.49 10.44
CA LEU A 68 -9.07 12.67 11.15
C LEU A 68 -10.05 13.20 12.19
N GLN A 69 -11.35 13.12 11.90
CA GLN A 69 -12.43 13.55 12.80
C GLN A 69 -12.81 12.53 13.88
N GLU A 70 -12.33 11.29 13.77
CA GLU A 70 -12.64 10.26 14.75
C GLU A 70 -11.88 10.55 16.05
N PRO A 71 -12.56 10.63 17.22
CA PRO A 71 -11.90 10.96 18.48
C PRO A 71 -10.77 9.99 18.85
N GLU A 72 -9.72 10.49 19.51
CA GLU A 72 -8.65 9.64 20.09
C GLU A 72 -9.15 8.70 21.21
N SER A 73 -10.37 8.90 21.72
CA SER A 73 -11.02 8.00 22.68
C SER A 73 -11.79 6.84 22.04
N SER A 74 -11.94 6.82 20.71
CA SER A 74 -12.53 5.68 20.01
C SER A 74 -11.61 4.46 20.06
N GLY A 75 -12.11 3.26 19.75
CA GLY A 75 -11.33 2.04 19.86
C GLY A 75 -10.08 2.00 18.97
N LEU A 76 -9.18 1.04 19.24
CA LEU A 76 -7.90 0.88 18.53
C LEU A 76 -8.04 0.82 17.00
N PHE A 77 -9.12 0.21 16.53
CA PHE A 77 -9.41 0.06 15.11
C PHE A 77 -10.53 0.98 14.69
N TYR A 78 -10.28 1.69 13.61
CA TYR A 78 -11.30 2.48 12.94
C TYR A 78 -12.16 1.56 12.08
N ASN A 79 -13.43 1.41 12.45
CA ASN A 79 -14.36 0.47 11.82
C ASN A 79 -14.74 0.95 10.41
N MET A 80 -13.91 0.60 9.43
CA MET A 80 -14.12 0.92 8.04
C MET A 80 -13.81 -0.32 7.18
N PRO A 81 -14.80 -0.89 6.49
CA PRO A 81 -14.52 -1.90 5.49
C PRO A 81 -13.72 -1.25 4.36
N VAL A 82 -12.52 -1.78 4.10
CA VAL A 82 -11.73 -1.39 2.94
C VAL A 82 -11.67 -2.57 1.99
N THR A 83 -12.09 -2.35 0.75
CA THR A 83 -11.93 -3.32 -0.34
C THR A 83 -10.75 -2.95 -1.22
N LEU A 84 -9.96 -3.94 -1.63
CA LEU A 84 -8.88 -3.75 -2.59
C LEU A 84 -9.33 -3.89 -4.04
N LYS A 85 -10.57 -4.34 -4.32
CA LYS A 85 -11.04 -4.66 -5.69
C LYS A 85 -10.67 -3.61 -6.73
N GLU A 86 -10.92 -2.34 -6.41
CA GLU A 86 -10.69 -1.19 -7.30
C GLU A 86 -9.40 -0.44 -6.98
N ARG A 87 -8.62 -0.93 -6.01
CA ARG A 87 -7.42 -0.29 -5.45
C ARG A 87 -6.15 -1.09 -5.76
N LYS A 88 -6.00 -1.53 -7.00
CA LYS A 88 -4.85 -2.35 -7.42
C LYS A 88 -3.49 -1.67 -7.23
N TRP A 89 -3.47 -0.34 -7.22
CA TRP A 89 -2.25 0.44 -7.08
C TRP A 89 -1.97 0.88 -5.66
N TRP A 90 -2.87 0.62 -4.70
CA TRP A 90 -2.78 1.19 -3.36
C TRP A 90 -1.66 0.54 -2.51
N GLU A 91 -0.66 1.35 -2.13
CA GLU A 91 0.51 0.95 -1.34
C GLU A 91 0.36 1.23 0.16
N PHE A 92 -0.71 0.73 0.79
CA PHE A 92 -0.88 0.87 2.25
C PHE A 92 0.26 0.16 3.01
N GLN A 93 0.86 0.79 4.01
CA GLN A 93 1.78 0.08 4.90
C GLN A 93 1.01 -0.61 6.01
N PHE A 94 1.46 -1.79 6.43
CA PHE A 94 0.74 -2.59 7.42
C PHE A 94 1.67 -3.37 8.35
N VAL A 95 1.12 -3.70 9.51
CA VAL A 95 1.66 -4.67 10.46
C VAL A 95 0.86 -5.96 10.30
N GLY A 96 1.59 -7.06 10.16
CA GLY A 96 1.04 -8.40 10.02
C GLY A 96 1.43 -9.31 11.17
N LEU A 97 0.66 -10.38 11.36
CA LEU A 97 1.12 -11.51 12.16
C LEU A 97 2.12 -12.36 11.35
N ARG A 98 2.78 -13.32 12.01
CA ARG A 98 3.73 -14.25 11.37
C ARG A 98 3.11 -15.10 10.25
N THR A 99 1.78 -15.08 10.12
CA THR A 99 1.02 -15.79 9.09
C THR A 99 0.95 -15.03 7.76
N VAL A 100 1.37 -13.76 7.72
CA VAL A 100 1.36 -12.96 6.50
C VAL A 100 2.23 -13.62 5.43
N PRO A 101 1.77 -13.66 4.16
CA PRO A 101 2.56 -14.20 3.06
C PRO A 101 3.94 -13.57 2.99
N LEU A 102 4.93 -14.36 2.58
CA LEU A 102 6.28 -13.85 2.38
C LEU A 102 6.33 -12.94 1.15
N PHE A 103 7.35 -12.07 1.13
CA PHE A 103 7.65 -11.29 -0.05
C PHE A 103 8.04 -12.20 -1.22
N ASP A 104 7.46 -11.96 -2.39
CA ASP A 104 7.78 -12.69 -3.62
C ASP A 104 9.00 -12.06 -4.30
N GLU A 105 10.17 -12.64 -4.07
CA GLU A 105 11.46 -12.15 -4.58
C GLU A 105 11.61 -12.25 -6.11
N HIS A 106 10.66 -12.87 -6.81
CA HIS A 106 10.67 -12.86 -8.28
C HIS A 106 10.28 -11.49 -8.86
N PHE A 107 9.60 -10.62 -8.09
CA PHE A 107 9.25 -9.27 -8.53
C PHE A 107 10.47 -8.34 -8.50
N PRO A 108 10.90 -7.81 -9.65
CA PRO A 108 12.11 -6.98 -9.70
C PRO A 108 11.83 -5.54 -9.25
N TYR A 109 12.80 -4.93 -8.58
CA TYR A 109 12.83 -3.49 -8.33
C TYR A 109 12.94 -2.74 -9.68
N ARG A 110 12.12 -1.77 -10.06
CA ARG A 110 11.11 -0.98 -9.33
C ARG A 110 9.71 -1.19 -9.90
N LEU A 111 9.38 -2.41 -10.32
CA LEU A 111 8.11 -2.73 -10.98
C LEU A 111 7.20 -3.47 -10.00
N ASP A 112 6.30 -2.70 -9.37
CA ASP A 112 5.24 -3.17 -8.47
C ASP A 112 5.70 -4.15 -7.38
N ASN A 113 7.00 -4.17 -7.07
CA ASN A 113 7.58 -5.02 -6.05
C ASN A 113 6.97 -4.68 -4.67
N ASN A 114 6.60 -3.42 -4.46
CA ASN A 114 5.86 -2.99 -3.27
C ASN A 114 4.38 -3.41 -3.30
N LEU A 115 3.78 -3.72 -4.45
CA LEU A 115 2.34 -4.04 -4.54
C LEU A 115 2.05 -5.53 -4.42
N GLN A 116 2.97 -6.39 -4.83
CA GLN A 116 2.73 -7.84 -4.91
C GLN A 116 2.19 -8.42 -3.58
N LEU A 117 2.77 -8.00 -2.45
CA LEU A 117 2.37 -8.52 -1.14
C LEU A 117 0.95 -8.06 -0.78
N ARG A 118 0.55 -6.86 -1.20
CA ARG A 118 -0.79 -6.30 -0.96
C ARG A 118 -1.84 -7.02 -1.80
N TRP A 119 -1.48 -7.37 -3.04
CA TRP A 119 -2.32 -8.24 -3.87
C TRP A 119 -2.47 -9.62 -3.23
N GLU A 120 -1.39 -10.22 -2.73
CA GLU A 120 -1.45 -11.54 -2.10
C GLU A 120 -2.23 -11.53 -0.79
N ILE A 121 -2.11 -10.48 0.04
CA ILE A 121 -2.92 -10.28 1.24
C ILE A 121 -4.41 -10.24 0.89
N CYS A 122 -4.79 -9.50 -0.17
CA CYS A 122 -6.16 -9.54 -0.65
C CYS A 122 -6.57 -10.97 -1.03
N ARG A 123 -5.76 -11.61 -1.88
CA ARG A 123 -6.10 -12.92 -2.42
C ARG A 123 -6.19 -13.97 -1.32
N ALA A 124 -5.35 -13.90 -0.30
CA ALA A 124 -5.38 -14.79 0.87
C ALA A 124 -6.55 -14.52 1.84
N GLY A 125 -7.45 -13.57 1.53
CA GLY A 125 -8.67 -13.33 2.30
C GLY A 125 -8.43 -12.60 3.61
N TYR A 126 -7.37 -11.80 3.71
CA TYR A 126 -7.10 -11.03 4.91
C TYR A 126 -8.13 -9.92 5.13
N ALA A 127 -8.61 -9.80 6.37
CA ALA A 127 -9.34 -8.62 6.80
C ALA A 127 -8.35 -7.49 7.11
N MET A 128 -8.59 -6.32 6.52
CA MET A 128 -7.75 -5.14 6.70
C MET A 128 -8.40 -4.18 7.69
N HIS A 129 -7.64 -3.76 8.70
CA HIS A 129 -8.11 -2.85 9.73
C HIS A 129 -7.24 -1.61 9.77
N ALA A 130 -7.86 -0.43 9.71
CA ALA A 130 -7.15 0.83 9.90
C ALA A 130 -6.87 1.03 11.39
N ILE A 131 -5.61 1.27 11.77
CA ILE A 131 -5.29 1.64 13.14
C ILE A 131 -5.69 3.11 13.35
N ASN A 132 -6.50 3.37 14.36
CA ASN A 132 -7.08 4.69 14.56
C ASN A 132 -6.08 5.71 15.10
N HIS A 133 -5.26 5.31 16.08
CA HIS A 133 -4.33 6.19 16.81
C HIS A 133 -2.89 6.09 16.30
N LEU A 134 -2.67 5.51 15.12
CA LEU A 134 -1.34 5.34 14.55
C LEU A 134 -1.28 5.91 13.15
N PHE A 135 -0.41 6.89 13.00
CA PHE A 135 0.14 7.30 11.72
C PHE A 135 1.64 7.51 11.88
N VAL A 136 2.33 7.53 10.75
CA VAL A 136 3.73 7.94 10.69
C VAL A 136 3.84 9.10 9.71
N TYR A 137 4.90 9.89 9.83
CA TYR A 137 5.16 10.95 8.88
C TYR A 137 6.64 11.06 8.59
N HIS A 138 6.97 11.57 7.41
CA HIS A 138 8.30 12.07 7.11
C HIS A 138 8.30 13.59 7.16
N THR A 139 9.47 14.16 7.42
CA THR A 139 9.66 15.60 7.32
C THR A 139 10.15 15.98 5.92
N LEU A 140 9.54 17.03 5.37
CA LEU A 140 9.98 17.66 4.12
C LEU A 140 10.98 18.76 4.47
N ASP A 141 12.23 18.57 4.06
CA ASP A 141 13.24 19.63 4.11
C ASP A 141 13.27 20.35 2.76
N GLU A 142 12.78 21.59 2.72
CA GLU A 142 12.81 22.46 1.54
C GLU A 142 14.22 22.61 0.93
N ARG A 143 15.28 22.35 1.73
CA ARG A 143 16.67 22.55 1.33
C ARG A 143 17.29 21.33 0.65
N ARG A 144 16.64 20.16 0.67
CA ARG A 144 17.18 18.95 0.06
C ARG A 144 16.70 18.79 -1.38
N GLY A 145 17.36 19.51 -2.27
CA GLY A 145 17.33 19.29 -3.72
C GLY A 145 18.12 18.04 -4.15
N ASN A 146 17.93 16.89 -3.49
CA ASN A 146 18.45 15.63 -4.01
C ASN A 146 17.62 15.26 -5.24
N LYS A 147 18.11 15.67 -6.41
CA LYS A 147 17.57 15.24 -7.68
C LYS A 147 17.88 13.76 -7.83
N ASP A 148 16.88 12.94 -7.56
CA ASP A 148 16.88 11.54 -7.95
C ASP A 148 17.31 11.40 -9.42
N ASP A 149 18.24 10.48 -9.70
CA ASP A 149 18.65 10.17 -11.07
C ASP A 149 17.52 9.41 -11.78
N LEU A 150 16.59 10.19 -12.36
CA LEU A 150 15.43 9.66 -13.05
C LEU A 150 15.80 8.84 -14.29
N ALA A 151 16.93 9.14 -14.93
CA ALA A 151 17.40 8.43 -16.12
C ALA A 151 17.87 7.02 -15.73
N ALA A 152 18.74 6.89 -14.72
CA ALA A 152 19.16 5.60 -14.19
C ALA A 152 17.96 4.76 -13.71
N LYS A 153 17.03 5.40 -13.00
CA LYS A 153 15.79 4.77 -12.53
C LYS A 153 14.92 4.23 -13.67
N THR A 154 14.84 4.96 -14.78
CA THR A 154 14.08 4.55 -15.97
C THR A 154 14.76 3.38 -16.66
N LEU A 155 16.09 3.41 -16.83
CA LEU A 155 16.85 2.33 -17.44
C LEU A 155 16.68 1.00 -16.69
N VAL A 156 16.78 1.02 -15.36
CA VAL A 156 16.54 -0.17 -14.52
C VAL A 156 15.10 -0.69 -14.67
N LYS A 157 14.11 0.22 -14.69
CA LYS A 157 12.70 -0.16 -14.88
C LYS A 157 12.49 -0.85 -16.24
N GLU A 158 13.04 -0.31 -17.31
CA GLU A 158 12.89 -0.88 -18.66
C GLU A 158 13.56 -2.26 -18.77
N ALA A 159 14.78 -2.41 -18.24
CA ALA A 159 15.50 -3.69 -18.22
C ALA A 159 14.73 -4.79 -17.49
N ASN A 160 13.97 -4.45 -16.46
CA ASN A 160 13.24 -5.39 -15.61
C ASN A 160 11.83 -5.75 -16.12
N LYS A 161 11.34 -5.13 -17.21
CA LYS A 161 9.99 -5.42 -17.75
C LYS A 161 9.75 -6.89 -18.11
N PRO A 162 10.67 -7.62 -18.77
CA PRO A 162 10.47 -9.03 -19.09
C PRO A 162 10.38 -9.91 -17.85
N ILE A 163 11.28 -9.68 -16.88
CA ILE A 163 11.32 -10.40 -15.60
C ILE A 163 10.02 -10.16 -14.82
N TYR A 164 9.58 -8.90 -14.77
CA TYR A 164 8.31 -8.54 -14.15
C TYR A 164 7.11 -9.22 -14.82
N ALA A 165 7.06 -9.31 -16.14
CA ALA A 165 5.96 -9.96 -16.85
C ALA A 165 5.87 -11.45 -16.52
N GLU A 166 7.01 -12.14 -16.41
CA GLU A 166 7.09 -13.53 -15.98
C GLU A 166 6.65 -13.70 -14.52
N ALA A 167 7.17 -12.86 -13.62
CA ALA A 167 6.80 -12.84 -12.20
C ALA A 167 5.29 -12.63 -12.01
N LEU A 168 4.70 -11.66 -12.71
CA LEU A 168 3.27 -11.39 -12.66
C LEU A 168 2.43 -12.55 -13.20
N TYR A 169 2.86 -13.19 -14.29
CA TYR A 169 2.17 -14.37 -14.82
C TYR A 169 2.20 -15.55 -13.83
N GLY A 170 3.36 -15.83 -13.24
CA GLY A 170 3.54 -16.84 -12.20
C GLY A 170 2.67 -16.54 -10.97
N PHE A 171 2.68 -15.29 -10.52
CA PHE A 171 1.87 -14.79 -9.42
C PHE A 171 0.37 -15.03 -9.68
N LYS A 172 -0.16 -14.60 -10.83
CA LYS A 172 -1.58 -14.77 -11.17
C LYS A 172 -2.00 -16.24 -11.15
N ARG A 173 -1.20 -17.13 -11.74
CA ARG A 173 -1.45 -18.58 -11.70
C ARG A 173 -1.41 -19.13 -10.27
N ARG A 174 -0.45 -18.70 -9.46
CA ARG A 174 -0.35 -19.09 -8.05
C ARG A 174 -1.59 -18.65 -7.27
N MET A 175 -2.01 -17.39 -7.41
CA MET A 175 -3.17 -16.83 -6.73
C MET A 175 -4.48 -17.47 -7.16
N ASP A 176 -4.67 -17.75 -8.45
CA ASP A 176 -5.87 -18.43 -8.95
C ASP A 176 -5.95 -19.88 -8.46
N ARG A 177 -4.80 -20.56 -8.27
CA ARG A 177 -4.76 -21.91 -7.71
C ARG A 177 -4.97 -21.94 -6.20
N LEU A 178 -4.30 -21.05 -5.45
CA LEU A 178 -4.35 -21.05 -3.98
C LEU A 178 -5.62 -20.39 -3.43
N TYR A 179 -6.10 -19.36 -4.12
CA TYR A 179 -7.19 -18.50 -3.67
C TYR A 179 -8.21 -18.24 -4.78
N PRO A 180 -8.93 -19.28 -5.26
CA PRO A 180 -9.90 -19.13 -6.33
C PRO A 180 -11.12 -18.28 -5.91
N SER A 181 -11.52 -18.34 -4.63
CA SER A 181 -12.72 -17.66 -4.11
C SER A 181 -12.59 -16.14 -4.04
N THR A 182 -11.38 -15.60 -3.95
CA THR A 182 -11.15 -14.16 -3.80
C THR A 182 -10.94 -13.43 -5.13
N LYS A 183 -10.96 -14.16 -6.26
CA LYS A 183 -10.67 -13.64 -7.59
C LYS A 183 -11.56 -12.46 -7.99
N GLU A 184 -12.85 -12.50 -7.65
CA GLU A 184 -13.84 -11.49 -8.03
C GLU A 184 -13.94 -10.30 -7.05
N VAL A 185 -13.30 -10.40 -5.89
CA VAL A 185 -13.31 -9.35 -4.84
C VAL A 185 -11.97 -8.66 -4.65
N CYS A 186 -10.93 -9.13 -5.34
CA CYS A 186 -9.59 -8.58 -5.32
C CYS A 186 -9.21 -7.92 -6.65
N PRO A 187 -8.14 -7.11 -6.69
CA PRO A 187 -7.63 -6.51 -7.91
C PRO A 187 -7.50 -7.47 -9.09
N THR A 188 -8.04 -7.07 -10.24
CA THR A 188 -7.68 -7.69 -11.52
C THR A 188 -6.33 -7.11 -11.99
N LEU A 189 -5.34 -7.98 -12.07
CA LEU A 189 -3.98 -7.64 -12.51
C LEU A 189 -3.85 -7.85 -14.01
N ASP A 190 -4.10 -6.79 -14.79
CA ASP A 190 -3.98 -6.83 -16.24
C ASP A 190 -2.73 -6.09 -16.68
N HIS A 191 -1.86 -6.79 -17.42
CA HIS A 191 -0.78 -6.15 -18.14
C HIS A 191 -0.88 -6.46 -19.63
N LYS A 192 -0.96 -5.40 -20.44
CA LYS A 192 -0.67 -5.42 -21.87
C LYS A 192 0.83 -5.44 -22.10
N VAL A 193 1.55 -6.44 -21.57
CA VAL A 193 2.90 -6.71 -22.06
C VAL A 193 2.72 -7.63 -23.27
N LYS A 194 2.93 -7.10 -24.48
CA LYS A 194 3.13 -7.95 -25.64
C LYS A 194 4.39 -8.77 -25.36
N LEU A 195 4.21 -9.99 -24.86
CA LEU A 195 5.24 -11.00 -24.95
C LEU A 195 5.48 -11.17 -26.44
N ASN A 196 6.61 -10.67 -26.95
CA ASN A 196 7.09 -11.12 -28.24
C ASN A 196 7.29 -12.62 -28.08
N LYS A 197 6.34 -13.39 -28.60
CA LYS A 197 6.50 -14.82 -28.81
C LYS A 197 7.64 -14.95 -29.83
N HIS A 198 8.86 -15.11 -29.35
CA HIS A 198 9.85 -15.83 -30.13
C HIS A 198 9.47 -17.30 -30.03
N SER A 199 8.53 -17.68 -30.90
CA SER A 199 8.21 -19.06 -31.21
C SER A 199 9.23 -19.58 -32.21
N GLY A 200 9.86 -20.70 -31.84
CA GLY A 200 10.31 -21.78 -32.73
C GLY A 200 11.49 -21.47 -33.63
#